data_AF-A0A7S7TC11-F1
#
_entry.id   AF-A0A7S7TC11-F1
#
_cell.length_a   1.000
_cell.length_b   1.000
_cell.length_c   1.000
_cell.angle_alpha   90.00
_cell.angle_beta   90.00
_cell.angle_gamma   90.00
#
_symmetry.space_group_name_H-M   'P 1'
#
loop_
_entity.id
_entity.type
_entity.pdbx_description
1 polymer ?
#
loop_
_entity_poly.entity_id
_entity_poly.type
_entity_poly.pdbx_seq_one_letter_code
_entity_poly.pdbx_strand_id
1 'polypeptide(L)' 'MPKLKIGELPDDKPVKVSTELPAAVHRDLIAYAEALSLQGGQVVEPTKLIAPMLARFMATDRGFSKLKRRGDAPVAGAGQ' A
#
# COMPACT_ATOMS: atom_id res chain seq x y z
N MET A 1 25.81 -23.12 -20.84
CA MET A 1 24.37 -22.83 -21.01
C MET A 1 24.05 -21.57 -20.21
N PRO A 2 23.56 -20.48 -20.83
CA PRO A 2 23.34 -19.21 -20.15
C PRO A 2 22.15 -19.33 -19.20
N LYS A 3 22.41 -19.21 -17.89
CA LYS A 3 21.39 -19.21 -16.84
C LYS A 3 20.69 -17.84 -16.88
N LEU A 4 19.40 -17.80 -17.20
CA LEU A 4 18.62 -16.57 -17.21
C LEU A 4 18.69 -15.92 -15.81
N LYS A 5 19.05 -14.63 -15.76
CA LYS A 5 19.21 -13.83 -14.53
C LYS A 5 17.89 -13.28 -14.00
N ILE A 6 16.76 -13.85 -14.42
CA ILE A 6 15.46 -13.54 -13.84
C ILE A 6 15.28 -14.57 -12.73
N GLY A 7 15.51 -14.14 -11.48
CA GLY A 7 15.14 -14.93 -10.30
C GLY A 7 13.62 -15.12 -10.24
N GLU A 8 13.14 -15.80 -9.20
CA GLU A 8 11.70 -15.99 -8.97
C GLU A 8 10.94 -14.67 -9.14
N LEU A 9 9.92 -14.69 -9.99
CA LEU A 9 9.03 -13.55 -10.20
C LEU A 9 8.47 -13.13 -8.83
N PRO A 10 8.35 -11.81 -8.56
CA PRO A 10 7.74 -11.35 -7.32
C PRO A 10 6.38 -12.02 -7.13
N ASP A 11 6.17 -12.66 -5.98
CA ASP A 11 4.88 -13.21 -5.63
C ASP A 11 3.92 -12.04 -5.35
N ASP A 12 3.29 -11.52 -6.40
CA ASP A 12 2.33 -10.41 -6.38
C ASP A 12 0.96 -10.86 -5.82
N LYS A 13 0.93 -11.91 -4.99
CA LYS A 13 -0.30 -12.39 -4.37
C LYS A 13 -0.84 -11.31 -3.42
N PRO A 14 -2.07 -10.82 -3.66
CA PRO A 14 -2.69 -9.86 -2.76
C PRO A 14 -2.91 -10.50 -1.39
N VAL A 15 -2.40 -9.86 -0.34
CA VAL A 15 -2.64 -10.26 1.05
C VAL A 15 -3.87 -9.51 1.56
N LYS A 16 -4.88 -10.25 2.05
CA LYS A 16 -6.06 -9.64 2.66
C LYS A 16 -5.71 -9.16 4.06
N VAL A 17 -5.90 -7.86 4.30
CA VAL A 17 -5.73 -7.24 5.62
C VAL A 17 -7.09 -6.76 6.12
N SER A 18 -7.50 -7.22 7.29
CA SER A 18 -8.67 -6.69 8.00
C SER A 18 -8.21 -5.66 9.03
N THR A 19 -8.78 -4.46 9.00
CA THR A 19 -8.40 -3.36 9.89
C THR A 19 -9.63 -2.55 10.30
N GLU A 20 -9.58 -1.97 11.50
CA GLU A 20 -10.59 -1.05 12.00
C GLU A 20 -10.06 0.39 11.90
N LEU A 21 -10.86 1.28 11.32
CA LEU A 21 -10.52 2.69 11.18
C LEU A 21 -11.31 3.51 12.20
N PRO A 22 -10.69 4.53 12.83
CA PRO A 22 -11.44 5.52 13.58
C PRO A 22 -12.53 6.15 12.71
N ALA A 23 -13.71 6.40 13.29
CA ALA A 23 -14.86 6.91 12.54
C ALA A 23 -14.57 8.22 11.80
N ALA A 24 -13.74 9.10 12.37
CA ALA A 24 -13.31 10.32 11.71
C ALA A 24 -12.53 10.04 10.42
N VAL A 25 -11.55 9.13 10.47
CA VAL A 25 -10.73 8.75 9.30
C VAL A 25 -11.59 8.11 8.21
N HIS A 26 -12.55 7.26 8.59
CA HIS A 26 -13.46 6.66 7.61
C HIS A 26 -14.31 7.72 6.88
N ARG A 27 -14.83 8.73 7.60
CA ARG A 27 -15.58 9.83 6.98
C ARG A 27 -14.72 10.65 6.02
N ASP A 28 -13.49 10.95 6.42
CA ASP A 28 -12.55 11.68 5.56
C ASP A 28 -12.17 10.88 4.31
N LEU A 29 -12.03 9.55 4.43
CA LEU A 29 -11.75 8.65 3.32
C LEU A 29 -12.91 8.63 2.29
N ILE A 30 -14.16 8.63 2.76
CA ILE A 30 -15.34 8.75 1.88
C ILE A 30 -15.32 10.10 1.15
N ALA A 31 -15.16 11.20 1.89
CA ALA A 31 -15.14 12.54 1.30
C ALA A 31 -14.00 12.69 0.27
N TYR A 32 -12.83 12.09 0.54
CA TYR A 32 -11.73 12.09 -0.41
C TYR A 32 -12.06 11.30 -1.68
N ALA A 33 -12.69 10.14 -1.55
CA ALA A 33 -13.11 9.33 -2.70
C ALA A 33 -14.14 10.07 -3.57
N GLU A 34 -15.10 10.77 -2.95
CA GLU A 34 -16.06 11.62 -3.66
C GLU A 34 -15.36 12.76 -4.40
N ALA A 35 -14.47 13.49 -3.73
CA ALA A 35 -13.71 14.58 -4.34
C ALA A 35 -12.85 14.11 -5.54
N LEU A 36 -12.28 12.90 -5.45
CA LEU A 36 -11.53 12.31 -6.56
C LEU A 36 -12.44 11.85 -7.69
N SER A 37 -13.62 11.31 -7.37
CA SER A 37 -14.61 10.86 -8.36
C SER A 37 -15.11 12.02 -9.22
N LEU A 38 -15.34 13.18 -8.61
CA LEU A 38 -15.75 14.39 -9.31
C LEU A 38 -14.68 14.90 -10.28
N GLN A 39 -13.40 14.74 -9.95
CA GLN A 39 -12.28 15.17 -10.80
C GLN A 39 -12.01 14.19 -11.94
N GLY A 40 -12.11 12.88 -11.68
CA GLY A 40 -11.78 11.83 -12.65
C GLY A 40 -12.95 11.35 -13.50
N GLY A 41 -14.19 11.74 -13.18
CA GLY A 41 -15.40 11.28 -13.86
C GLY A 41 -15.73 9.79 -13.63
N GLN A 42 -15.05 9.14 -12.69
CA GLN A 42 -15.25 7.74 -12.34
C GLN A 42 -15.49 7.61 -10.84
N VAL A 43 -16.49 6.83 -10.45
CA VAL A 43 -16.75 6.50 -9.05
C VAL A 43 -15.57 5.75 -8.45
N VAL A 44 -14.99 6.31 -7.40
CA VAL A 44 -13.90 5.73 -6.62
C VAL A 44 -14.47 5.11 -5.36
N GLU A 45 -14.17 3.83 -5.15
CA GLU A 45 -14.54 3.14 -3.91
C GLU A 45 -13.54 3.51 -2.80
N PRO A 46 -14.00 3.98 -1.62
CA PRO A 46 -13.11 4.47 -0.56
C PRO A 46 -12.06 3.46 -0.11
N THR A 47 -12.40 2.17 0.05
CA THR A 47 -11.43 1.17 0.54
C THR A 47 -10.32 0.87 -0.47
N LYS A 48 -10.58 1.01 -1.78
CA LYS A 48 -9.56 0.92 -2.83
C LYS A 48 -8.49 2.00 -2.75
N LEU A 49 -8.71 3.09 -2.01
CA LEU A 49 -7.71 4.13 -1.78
C LEU A 49 -6.68 3.76 -0.71
N ILE A 50 -7.02 2.85 0.21
CA ILE A 50 -6.17 2.52 1.37
C ILE A 50 -4.81 2.02 0.92
N ALA A 51 -4.79 1.01 0.03
CA ALA A 51 -3.54 0.42 -0.47
C ALA A 51 -2.62 1.44 -1.20
N PRO A 52 -3.08 2.20 -2.22
CA PRO A 52 -2.23 3.17 -2.90
C PRO A 52 -1.82 4.35 -2.00
N MET A 53 -2.67 4.79 -1.07
CA MET A 53 -2.30 5.84 -0.10
C MET A 53 -1.19 5.36 0.84
N LEU A 54 -1.30 4.15 1.40
CA LEU A 54 -0.26 3.56 2.26
C LEU A 54 1.04 3.33 1.50
N ALA A 55 0.97 2.83 0.27
CA ALA A 55 2.14 2.66 -0.59
C ALA A 55 2.83 4.01 -0.86
N ARG A 56 2.07 5.05 -1.18
CA ARG A 56 2.61 6.40 -1.39
C ARG A 56 3.23 6.96 -0.12
N PHE A 57 2.57 6.80 1.03
CA PHE A 57 3.11 7.22 2.31
C PHE A 57 4.46 6.57 2.58
N MET A 58 4.54 5.22 2.54
CA MET A 58 5.78 4.47 2.77
C MET A 58 6.89 4.82 1.78
N ALA A 59 6.55 5.05 0.50
CA ALA A 59 7.53 5.42 -0.52
C ALA A 59 8.13 6.81 -0.29
N THR A 60 7.36 7.74 0.29
CA THR A 60 7.81 9.11 0.55
C THR A 60 8.47 9.31 1.92
N ASP A 61 8.25 8.38 2.85
CA ASP A 61 8.89 8.40 4.17
C ASP A 61 10.38 8.07 4.07
N ARG A 62 11.22 9.11 4.20
CA ARG A 62 12.68 9.00 4.18
C ARG A 62 13.24 8.26 5.39
N GLY A 63 12.59 8.36 6.55
CA GLY A 63 12.97 7.65 7.76
C GLY A 63 12.81 6.15 7.58
N PHE A 64 11.62 5.74 7.11
CA PHE A 64 11.33 4.36 6.73
C PHE A 64 12.29 3.86 5.64
N SER A 65 12.52 4.66 4.59
CA SER A 65 13.43 4.30 3.49
C SER A 65 14.90 4.10 3.94
N LYS A 66 15.35 4.79 4.99
CA LYS A 66 16.68 4.58 5.58
C LYS A 66 16.72 3.27 6.38
N LEU A 67 15.70 3.00 7.20
CA LEU A 67 15.60 1.79 8.01
C LEU A 67 15.52 0.53 7.11
N LYS A 68 14.66 0.56 6.09
CA LYS A 68 14.52 -0.53 5.11
C LYS A 68 15.84 -0.86 4.40
N ARG A 69 16.63 0.16 4.03
CA ARG A 69 17.93 -0.05 3.36
C ARG A 69 19.01 -0.63 4.25
N ARG A 70 18.94 -0.37 5.56
CA ARG A 70 19.90 -0.91 6.54
C ARG A 70 19.62 -2.38 6.90
N GLY A 71 18.48 -2.93 6.48
CA GLY A 71 18.02 -4.25 6.92
C GLY A 71 17.47 -4.25 8.35
N ASP A 72 17.43 -3.08 9.00
CA ASP A 72 16.89 -2.89 10.35
C ASP A 72 15.35 -2.80 10.36
N ALA A 73 14.71 -2.74 9.19
CA ALA A 73 13.26 -2.82 9.13
C ALA A 73 12.87 -4.25 9.50
N PRO A 74 12.00 -4.46 10.50
CA PRO A 74 11.51 -5.79 10.81
C PRO A 74 10.87 -6.33 9.52
N VAL A 75 11.50 -7.35 8.93
CA VAL A 75 10.91 -8.11 7.85
C VAL A 75 9.63 -8.67 8.47
N ALA A 76 8.47 -8.14 8.06
CA ALA A 76 7.20 -8.68 8.48
C ALA A 76 7.25 -10.17 8.13
N GLY A 77 7.27 -11.01 9.16
CA GLY A 77 7.51 -12.44 9.03
C GLY A 77 6.55 -13.02 8.02
N ALA A 78 7.08 -13.91 7.17
CA ALA A 78 6.29 -14.82 6.37
C ALA A 78 5.14 -15.36 7.23
N GLY A 79 3.92 -15.20 6.73
CA GLY A 79 2.71 -15.60 7.44
C GLY A 79 2.84 -17.03 7.97
N GLN A 80 2.61 -17.16 9.28
CA GLN A 80 2.13 -18.40 9.88
C GLN A 80 0.61 -18.40 9.84
#